data_AF-A0A846QXD2-F1
#
_entry.id   AF-A0A846QXD2-F1
#
_cell.length_a   1.000
_cell.length_b   1.000
_cell.length_c   1.000
_cell.angle_alpha   90.00
_cell.angle_beta   90.00
_cell.angle_gamma   90.00
#
_symmetry.space_group_name_H-M   'P 1'
#
loop_
_entity.id
_entity.type
_entity.pdbx_description
1 polymer ?
#
loop_
_entity_poly.entity_id
_entity_poly.type
_entity_poly.pdbx_seq_one_letter_code
_entity_poly.pdbx_strand_id
1 'polypeptide(L)'
;MKTLEPDAELIKDALLNNYYKSRRTNKMFFNDNKISLLTTPKQGVKTLEVFKSSYYLSYVTNDMSTKNIEDNTVKGKNRYRWQAINKFPYILDPAKKINRIKPLETSNFSNHIGGNTIAFSDNEMILWQQSQSAQRSEDLIAPTGSGSLDIADYENNPHKLFPMLREGMERELSEEGTEKNAPIFNLAEKTKIVGFYRWVGKGGLPGFLGVSKIKGNIALKPNSSEVKLFIPETDEIDMKVNTINELIELIDFLFTNEMDNLSVPLYANLKALKQAAIEDPRFLDFIFS
;
A
#
# COMPACT_ATOMS: atom_id res chain seq x y z
N MET A 1 -16.78 27.37 -23.20
CA MET A 1 -15.96 27.19 -21.99
C MET A 1 -16.74 26.27 -21.06
N LYS A 2 -16.37 24.99 -20.94
CA LYS A 2 -17.03 24.09 -19.98
C LYS A 2 -16.78 24.68 -18.59
N THR A 3 -17.84 25.04 -17.89
CA THR A 3 -17.80 25.39 -16.46
C THR A 3 -16.99 24.32 -15.75
N LEU A 4 -15.92 24.74 -15.07
CA LEU A 4 -15.24 23.89 -14.08
C LEU A 4 -16.31 23.24 -13.21
N GLU A 5 -16.20 21.93 -12.96
CA GLU A 5 -17.23 21.18 -12.23
C GLU A 5 -17.66 21.91 -10.95
N PRO A 6 -18.92 21.78 -10.50
CA PRO A 6 -19.41 22.39 -9.27
C PRO A 6 -18.52 22.13 -8.03
N ASP A 7 -17.73 21.05 -8.08
CA ASP A 7 -16.85 20.59 -7.02
C ASP A 7 -15.42 21.14 -7.11
N ALA A 8 -15.04 21.88 -8.16
CA ALA A 8 -13.66 22.29 -8.43
C ALA A 8 -13.05 23.19 -7.34
N GLU A 9 -13.79 24.21 -6.89
CA GLU A 9 -13.33 25.08 -5.80
C GLU A 9 -13.18 24.31 -4.49
N LEU A 10 -14.07 23.36 -4.22
CA LEU A 10 -14.01 22.54 -3.01
C LEU A 10 -12.80 21.59 -3.00
N ILE A 11 -12.50 20.99 -4.15
CA ILE A 11 -11.30 20.15 -4.33
C ILE A 11 -10.04 21.00 -4.14
N LYS A 12 -10.01 22.21 -4.70
CA LYS A 12 -8.91 23.17 -4.53
C LYS A 12 -8.72 23.56 -3.06
N ASP A 13 -9.79 23.86 -2.34
CA ASP A 13 -9.73 24.16 -0.91
C ASP A 13 -9.20 22.97 -0.10
N ALA A 14 -9.63 21.75 -0.42
CA ALA A 14 -9.15 20.53 0.22
C ALA A 14 -7.65 20.30 -0.04
N LEU A 15 -7.19 20.55 -1.27
CA LEU A 15 -5.77 20.48 -1.66
C LEU A 15 -4.93 21.52 -0.90
N LEU A 16 -5.38 22.78 -0.87
CA LEU A 16 -4.69 23.86 -0.17
C LEU A 16 -4.60 23.57 1.33
N ASN A 17 -5.68 23.11 1.95
CA ASN A 17 -5.67 22.71 3.35
C ASN A 17 -4.62 21.64 3.63
N ASN A 18 -4.52 20.62 2.78
CA ASN A 18 -3.50 19.57 2.96
C ASN A 18 -2.08 20.06 2.71
N TYR A 19 -1.88 20.92 1.72
CA TYR A 19 -0.59 21.58 1.51
C TYR A 19 -0.17 22.37 2.76
N TYR A 20 -1.07 23.17 3.34
CA TYR A 20 -0.77 23.91 4.57
C TYR A 20 -0.51 22.99 5.77
N LYS A 21 -1.28 21.91 5.91
CA LYS A 21 -1.05 20.89 6.96
C LYS A 21 0.32 20.22 6.79
N SER A 22 0.71 19.89 5.55
CA SER A 22 2.00 19.26 5.28
C SER A 22 3.15 20.19 5.67
N ARG A 23 3.06 21.49 5.36
CA ARG A 23 4.05 22.50 5.76
C ARG A 23 4.16 22.63 7.28
N ARG A 24 3.05 22.55 8.02
CA ARG A 24 3.03 22.60 9.50
C ARG A 24 3.62 21.36 10.16
N THR A 25 3.49 20.21 9.50
CA THR A 25 3.97 18.91 10.01
C THR A 25 5.31 18.49 9.42
N ASN A 26 5.95 19.38 8.65
CA ASN A 26 7.16 19.13 7.88
C ASN A 26 7.08 17.89 6.96
N LYS A 27 5.86 17.56 6.52
CA LYS A 27 5.53 16.42 5.64
C LYS A 27 5.60 16.88 4.16
N MET A 28 6.18 16.05 3.29
CA MET A 28 6.35 16.36 1.85
C MET A 28 5.05 16.29 1.03
N PHE A 29 4.54 17.41 0.52
CA PHE A 29 3.40 17.40 -0.41
C PHE A 29 3.88 17.68 -1.82
N PHE A 30 3.96 16.62 -2.64
CA PHE A 30 4.44 16.68 -4.01
C PHE A 30 3.50 15.93 -4.95
N ASN A 31 3.64 16.18 -6.24
CA ASN A 31 2.89 15.49 -7.27
C ASN A 31 3.89 14.74 -8.16
N ASP A 32 3.71 13.44 -8.27
CA ASP A 32 4.55 12.58 -9.09
C ASP A 32 3.70 11.70 -10.00
N ASN A 33 4.27 11.28 -11.13
CA ASN A 33 3.61 10.43 -12.09
C ASN A 33 3.62 8.98 -11.60
N LYS A 34 2.47 8.33 -11.66
CA LYS A 34 2.29 6.95 -11.21
C LYS A 34 1.68 6.10 -12.30
N ILE A 35 1.94 4.80 -12.26
CA ILE A 35 1.23 3.83 -13.09
C ILE A 35 -0.05 3.39 -12.38
N SER A 36 -1.14 3.35 -13.12
CA SER A 36 -2.48 3.06 -12.61
C SER A 36 -3.14 1.90 -13.28
N LEU A 37 -4.00 1.20 -12.55
CA LEU A 37 -4.71 0.03 -13.03
C LEU A 37 -6.14 0.39 -13.43
N LEU A 38 -6.51 0.07 -14.68
CA LEU A 38 -7.87 0.22 -15.18
C LEU A 38 -8.66 -1.10 -15.06
N THR A 39 -8.02 -2.24 -15.30
CA THR A 39 -8.67 -3.55 -15.25
C THR A 39 -8.57 -4.20 -13.87
N THR A 40 -9.69 -4.66 -13.30
CA THR A 40 -9.74 -5.40 -12.04
C THR A 40 -9.13 -6.80 -12.22
N PRO A 41 -8.06 -7.15 -11.48
CA PRO A 41 -7.51 -8.50 -11.48
C PRO A 41 -8.57 -9.49 -10.99
N LYS A 42 -8.80 -10.55 -11.77
CA LYS A 42 -9.72 -11.64 -11.44
C LYS A 42 -9.27 -12.91 -12.16
N GLN A 43 -9.67 -14.05 -11.62
CA GLN A 43 -9.37 -15.35 -12.23
C GLN A 43 -9.82 -15.39 -13.71
N GLY A 44 -8.96 -15.91 -14.58
CA GLY A 44 -9.22 -16.02 -16.02
C GLY A 44 -8.91 -14.77 -16.85
N VAL A 45 -8.66 -13.61 -16.23
CA VAL A 45 -8.17 -12.42 -16.96
C VAL A 45 -6.69 -12.57 -17.25
N LYS A 46 -6.33 -12.49 -18.53
CA LYS A 46 -4.94 -12.66 -19.01
C LYS A 46 -4.21 -11.33 -19.24
N THR A 47 -4.95 -10.23 -19.36
CA THR A 47 -4.41 -8.91 -19.70
C THR A 47 -5.02 -7.87 -18.78
N LEU A 48 -4.20 -6.97 -18.26
CA LEU A 48 -4.64 -5.82 -17.50
C LEU A 48 -4.27 -4.54 -18.25
N GLU A 49 -5.20 -3.61 -18.31
CA GLU A 49 -4.96 -2.28 -18.86
C GLU A 49 -4.43 -1.37 -17.76
N VAL A 50 -3.39 -0.60 -18.11
CA VAL A 50 -2.77 0.39 -17.25
C VAL A 50 -2.74 1.75 -17.94
N PHE A 51 -2.68 2.82 -17.15
CA PHE A 51 -2.58 4.18 -17.67
C PHE A 51 -1.71 5.05 -16.78
N LYS A 52 -1.16 6.13 -17.35
CA LYS A 52 -0.40 7.12 -16.60
C LYS A 52 -1.34 7.99 -15.76
N SER A 53 -1.01 8.12 -14.48
CA SER A 53 -1.74 8.93 -13.52
C SER A 53 -0.76 9.72 -12.64
N SER A 54 -1.24 10.26 -11.53
CA SER A 54 -0.43 10.98 -10.56
C SER A 54 -0.99 10.94 -9.13
N TYR A 55 -0.16 11.33 -8.17
CA TYR A 55 -0.62 11.54 -6.79
C TYR A 55 -1.73 12.59 -6.69
N TYR A 56 -1.68 13.64 -7.51
CA TYR A 56 -2.75 14.63 -7.59
C TYR A 56 -4.09 13.96 -7.97
N LEU A 57 -4.10 13.16 -9.04
CA LEU A 57 -5.32 12.46 -9.46
C LEU A 57 -5.81 11.51 -8.37
N SER A 58 -4.91 10.78 -7.72
CA SER A 58 -5.28 9.90 -6.60
C SER A 58 -5.85 10.66 -5.42
N TYR A 59 -5.36 11.86 -5.16
CA TYR A 59 -5.86 12.68 -4.09
C TYR A 59 -7.32 13.08 -4.35
N VAL A 60 -7.58 13.63 -5.54
CA VAL A 60 -8.90 14.17 -5.90
C VAL A 60 -9.94 13.09 -6.21
N THR A 61 -9.51 11.83 -6.45
CA THR A 61 -10.42 10.68 -6.63
C THR A 61 -10.45 9.75 -5.42
N ASN A 62 -9.38 9.00 -5.18
CA ASN A 62 -9.33 7.90 -4.20
C ASN A 62 -9.44 8.42 -2.77
N ASP A 63 -8.60 9.39 -2.40
CA ASP A 63 -8.55 9.93 -1.04
C ASP A 63 -9.79 10.77 -0.69
N MET A 64 -10.25 11.61 -1.62
CA MET A 64 -11.45 12.42 -1.42
C MET A 64 -12.71 11.56 -1.28
N SER A 65 -12.74 10.37 -1.89
CA SER A 65 -13.89 9.45 -1.78
C SER A 65 -14.11 8.88 -0.38
N THR A 66 -13.19 9.07 0.56
CA THR A 66 -13.27 8.57 1.94
C THR A 66 -13.24 9.66 3.00
N LYS A 67 -13.21 10.94 2.61
CA LYS A 67 -13.15 12.09 3.53
C LYS A 67 -14.40 12.95 3.40
N ASN A 68 -15.00 13.34 4.51
CA ASN A 68 -16.05 14.36 4.53
C ASN A 68 -15.40 15.76 4.66
N ILE A 69 -15.99 16.76 4.00
CA ILE A 69 -15.61 18.16 4.19
C ILE A 69 -16.80 18.87 4.81
N GLU A 70 -16.59 19.38 6.02
CA GLU A 70 -17.59 20.10 6.81
C GLU A 70 -17.33 21.60 6.71
N ASP A 71 -18.42 22.35 6.59
CA ASP A 71 -18.45 23.80 6.75
C ASP A 71 -18.82 24.14 8.19
N ASN A 72 -17.83 24.66 8.92
CA ASN A 72 -17.95 25.05 10.33
C ASN A 72 -18.17 26.58 10.50
N THR A 73 -18.55 27.30 9.44
CA THR A 73 -18.82 28.75 9.52
C THR A 73 -19.97 29.10 10.45
N VAL A 74 -20.90 28.16 10.71
CA VAL A 74 -22.01 28.34 11.65
C VAL A 74 -21.90 27.34 12.80
N LYS A 75 -21.54 27.84 13.99
CA LYS A 75 -21.41 27.05 15.22
C LYS A 75 -22.72 26.29 15.51
N GLY A 76 -22.66 24.96 15.61
CA GLY A 76 -23.81 24.11 15.91
C GLY A 76 -24.64 23.64 14.70
N LYS A 77 -24.22 23.95 13.46
CA LYS A 77 -24.82 23.39 12.23
C LYS A 77 -23.73 22.82 11.33
N ASN A 78 -23.38 21.54 11.53
CA ASN A 78 -22.50 20.84 10.60
C ASN A 78 -23.20 20.72 9.24
N ARG A 79 -22.73 21.48 8.26
CA ARG A 79 -23.15 21.34 6.86
C ARG A 79 -22.02 20.67 6.08
N TYR A 80 -22.30 19.49 5.53
CA TYR A 80 -21.34 18.85 4.64
C TYR A 80 -21.31 19.58 3.30
N ARG A 81 -20.13 20.09 2.92
CA ARG A 81 -19.84 20.58 1.57
C ARG A 81 -19.46 19.43 0.65
N TRP A 82 -18.84 18.39 1.21
CA TRP A 82 -18.52 17.14 0.52
C TRP A 82 -18.83 15.96 1.43
N GLN A 83 -19.52 14.96 0.89
CA GLN A 83 -19.77 13.69 1.57
C GLN A 83 -19.08 12.57 0.80
N ALA A 84 -18.11 11.94 1.46
CA ALA A 84 -17.32 10.82 0.94
C ALA A 84 -18.21 9.75 0.30
N ILE A 85 -19.28 9.38 1.01
CA ILE A 85 -20.17 8.30 0.60
C ILE A 85 -20.80 8.54 -0.77
N ASN A 86 -21.08 9.80 -1.15
CA ASN A 86 -21.67 10.10 -2.46
C ASN A 86 -20.71 9.87 -3.63
N LYS A 87 -19.41 9.72 -3.34
CA LYS A 87 -18.33 9.58 -4.32
C LYS A 87 -17.64 8.23 -4.21
N PHE A 88 -17.83 7.52 -3.09
CA PHE A 88 -17.25 6.20 -2.87
C PHE A 88 -17.73 5.20 -3.95
N PRO A 89 -16.83 4.39 -4.54
CA PRO A 89 -17.19 3.54 -5.65
C PRO A 89 -17.81 2.24 -5.14
N TYR A 90 -19.05 2.28 -4.64
CA TYR A 90 -19.78 1.08 -4.20
C TYR A 90 -20.92 0.68 -5.14
N ILE A 91 -21.37 -0.56 -4.96
CA ILE A 91 -22.58 -1.14 -5.54
C ILE A 91 -23.52 -1.44 -4.37
N LEU A 92 -24.78 -1.01 -4.49
CA LEU A 92 -25.84 -1.34 -3.54
C LEU A 92 -26.47 -2.70 -3.87
N ASP A 93 -26.91 -3.41 -2.85
CA ASP A 93 -27.84 -4.55 -3.01
C ASP A 93 -29.29 -4.05 -3.26
N PRO A 94 -30.24 -4.96 -3.57
CA PRO A 94 -31.65 -4.59 -3.73
C PRO A 94 -32.29 -3.94 -2.49
N ALA A 95 -31.73 -4.18 -1.29
CA ALA A 95 -32.15 -3.56 -0.03
C ALA A 95 -31.49 -2.20 0.25
N LYS A 96 -30.77 -1.63 -0.73
CA LYS A 96 -30.03 -0.36 -0.66
C LYS A 96 -28.90 -0.34 0.38
N LYS A 97 -28.33 -1.50 0.71
CA LYS A 97 -27.12 -1.62 1.53
C LYS A 97 -25.88 -1.71 0.65
N ILE A 98 -24.76 -1.20 1.14
CA ILE A 98 -23.47 -1.34 0.46
C ILE A 98 -23.12 -2.83 0.41
N ASN A 99 -22.98 -3.36 -0.80
CA ASN A 99 -22.68 -4.76 -1.04
C ASN A 99 -21.18 -4.95 -1.31
N ARG A 100 -20.65 -4.24 -2.31
CA ARG A 100 -19.26 -4.37 -2.75
C ARG A 100 -18.72 -3.10 -3.38
N ILE A 101 -17.40 -3.02 -3.49
CA ILE A 101 -16.73 -1.96 -4.26
C ILE A 101 -16.93 -2.22 -5.75
N LYS A 102 -17.11 -1.16 -6.54
CA LYS A 102 -17.15 -1.21 -7.99
C LYS A 102 -15.83 -1.76 -8.56
N PRO A 103 -15.88 -2.49 -9.68
CA PRO A 103 -14.69 -2.78 -10.48
C PRO A 103 -13.94 -1.49 -10.86
N LEU A 104 -12.61 -1.58 -10.94
CA LEU A 104 -11.68 -0.51 -11.34
C LEU A 104 -12.14 0.23 -12.60
N GLU A 105 -12.57 -0.53 -13.60
CA GLU A 105 -13.01 -0.08 -14.92
C GLU A 105 -14.18 0.90 -14.84
N THR A 106 -14.94 0.86 -13.74
CA THR A 106 -16.17 1.63 -13.53
C THR A 106 -16.08 2.59 -12.35
N SER A 107 -14.91 2.69 -11.70
CA SER A 107 -14.74 3.55 -10.53
C SER A 107 -14.40 5.00 -10.89
N ASN A 108 -13.89 5.26 -12.11
CA ASN A 108 -13.38 6.57 -12.56
C ASN A 108 -12.32 7.18 -11.62
N PHE A 109 -11.52 6.33 -10.98
CA PHE A 109 -10.51 6.75 -10.01
C PHE A 109 -9.11 6.60 -10.60
N SER A 110 -8.16 7.36 -10.06
CA SER A 110 -6.74 7.27 -10.38
C SER A 110 -6.22 5.84 -10.21
N ASN A 111 -6.51 5.16 -9.10
CA ASN A 111 -6.17 3.75 -8.92
C ASN A 111 -4.70 3.41 -9.21
N HIS A 112 -3.76 4.26 -8.78
CA HIS A 112 -2.34 3.95 -8.88
C HIS A 112 -2.01 2.64 -8.18
N ILE A 113 -1.05 1.91 -8.73
CA ILE A 113 -0.71 0.56 -8.29
C ILE A 113 0.18 0.65 -7.05
N GLY A 114 -0.27 0.05 -5.93
CA GLY A 114 0.59 -0.20 -4.78
C GLY A 114 1.41 -1.48 -4.95
N GLY A 115 2.67 -1.44 -4.54
CA GLY A 115 3.58 -2.59 -4.44
C GLY A 115 4.06 -2.72 -3.00
N ASN A 116 3.84 -3.88 -2.39
CA ASN A 116 4.17 -4.15 -1.00
C ASN A 116 4.86 -5.50 -0.89
N THR A 117 5.94 -5.60 -0.11
CA THR A 117 6.66 -6.86 0.07
C THR A 117 7.14 -7.04 1.51
N ILE A 118 6.96 -8.24 2.05
CA ILE A 118 7.64 -8.68 3.28
C ILE A 118 8.95 -9.34 2.87
N ALA A 119 10.06 -8.84 3.40
CA ALA A 119 11.38 -9.37 3.12
C ALA A 119 11.82 -10.38 4.18
N PHE A 120 12.61 -11.36 3.73
CA PHE A 120 13.29 -12.33 4.58
C PHE A 120 14.80 -12.25 4.37
N SER A 121 15.56 -12.30 5.48
CA SER A 121 17.03 -12.39 5.48
C SER A 121 17.45 -13.49 6.44
N ASP A 122 18.22 -14.49 5.99
CA ASP A 122 18.65 -15.62 6.82
C ASP A 122 17.51 -16.27 7.64
N ASN A 123 16.37 -16.50 6.97
CA ASN A 123 15.11 -17.03 7.53
C ASN A 123 14.37 -16.09 8.50
N GLU A 124 14.84 -14.87 8.72
CA GLU A 124 14.18 -13.88 9.58
C GLU A 124 13.22 -13.00 8.77
N MET A 125 11.97 -12.91 9.23
CA MET A 125 10.98 -11.98 8.69
C MET A 125 11.32 -10.56 9.14
N ILE A 126 11.55 -9.66 8.19
CA ILE A 126 11.87 -8.27 8.48
C ILE A 126 10.59 -7.42 8.36
N LEU A 127 10.24 -6.70 9.42
CA LEU A 127 9.13 -5.74 9.41
C LEU A 127 9.60 -4.38 9.89
N TRP A 128 8.94 -3.32 9.43
CA TRP A 128 9.21 -1.96 9.87
C TRP A 128 8.19 -1.50 10.88
N GLN A 129 8.64 -0.69 11.84
CA GLN A 129 7.79 0.17 12.66
C GLN A 129 7.91 1.60 12.11
N GLN A 130 6.81 2.15 11.60
CA GLN A 130 6.80 3.50 11.04
C GLN A 130 6.95 4.54 12.16
N SER A 131 7.79 5.56 11.92
CA SER A 131 7.95 6.66 12.88
C SER A 131 6.75 7.63 12.85
N GLN A 132 6.60 8.43 13.91
CA GLN A 132 5.60 9.51 14.00
C GLN A 132 5.68 10.55 12.88
N SER A 133 6.77 10.62 12.13
CA SER A 133 6.95 11.57 11.02
C SER A 133 6.28 11.11 9.72
N ALA A 134 5.89 9.84 9.61
CA ALA A 134 5.32 9.26 8.40
C ALA A 134 3.98 9.91 8.01
N GLN A 135 3.76 10.13 6.71
CA GLN A 135 2.51 10.75 6.23
C GLN A 135 1.28 9.85 6.35
N ARG A 136 1.50 8.55 6.40
CA ARG A 136 0.48 7.50 6.42
C ARG A 136 0.87 6.55 7.54
N SER A 137 -0.10 6.15 8.37
CA SER A 137 0.07 5.06 9.33
C SER A 137 1.15 5.31 10.40
N GLU A 138 1.04 6.45 11.11
CA GLU A 138 1.89 6.79 12.27
C GLU A 138 1.89 5.65 13.30
N ASP A 139 3.09 5.25 13.76
CA ASP A 139 3.32 4.20 14.75
C ASP A 139 2.66 2.84 14.42
N LEU A 140 2.47 2.52 13.13
CA LEU A 140 2.05 1.17 12.70
C LEU A 140 3.23 0.32 12.22
N ILE A 141 3.04 -0.99 12.31
CA ILE A 141 3.91 -2.00 11.73
C ILE A 141 3.60 -2.10 10.23
N ALA A 142 4.64 -2.06 9.40
CA ALA A 142 4.61 -2.00 7.95
C ALA A 142 5.45 -3.13 7.33
N PRO A 143 5.13 -3.56 6.09
CA PRO A 143 5.99 -4.49 5.39
C PRO A 143 7.33 -3.82 5.02
N THR A 144 8.35 -4.59 4.66
CA THR A 144 9.73 -4.11 4.47
C THR A 144 9.94 -3.21 3.26
N GLY A 145 9.01 -3.25 2.30
CA GLY A 145 8.92 -2.28 1.22
C GLY A 145 7.45 -2.03 0.92
N SER A 146 7.01 -0.78 0.96
CA SER A 146 5.62 -0.41 0.67
C SER A 146 5.53 0.95 0.00
N GLY A 147 5.20 0.95 -1.28
CA GLY A 147 4.94 2.19 -1.98
C GLY A 147 4.12 2.03 -3.25
N SER A 148 4.20 3.05 -4.09
CA SER A 148 3.39 3.19 -5.28
C SER A 148 4.28 3.09 -6.50
N LEU A 149 3.92 2.19 -7.42
CA LEU A 149 4.69 1.98 -8.64
C LEU A 149 4.75 3.24 -9.50
N ASP A 150 5.91 3.45 -10.08
CA ASP A 150 6.24 4.55 -10.96
C ASP A 150 6.06 4.18 -12.42
N ILE A 151 6.06 5.21 -13.26
CA ILE A 151 6.09 5.02 -14.71
C ILE A 151 7.38 4.31 -15.15
N ALA A 152 8.50 4.58 -14.48
CA ALA A 152 9.78 3.93 -14.76
C ALA A 152 9.69 2.39 -14.59
N ASP A 153 8.99 1.92 -13.57
CA ASP A 153 8.79 0.47 -13.32
C ASP A 153 8.12 -0.21 -14.53
N TYR A 154 7.19 0.50 -15.21
CA TYR A 154 6.55 0.04 -16.45
C TYR A 154 7.44 0.18 -17.67
N GLU A 155 8.15 1.31 -17.81
CA GLU A 155 9.04 1.58 -18.95
C GLU A 155 10.20 0.58 -19.04
N ASN A 156 10.69 0.10 -17.89
CA ASN A 156 11.69 -0.97 -17.82
C ASN A 156 11.10 -2.36 -18.14
N ASN A 157 9.79 -2.55 -17.94
CA ASN A 157 9.08 -3.83 -18.11
C ASN A 157 7.80 -3.72 -18.94
N PRO A 158 7.85 -3.17 -20.17
CA PRO A 158 6.65 -2.87 -20.92
C PRO A 158 5.88 -4.15 -21.23
N HIS A 159 4.56 -4.11 -20.99
CA HIS A 159 3.63 -5.23 -21.21
C HIS A 159 3.90 -6.48 -20.37
N LYS A 160 4.75 -6.40 -19.33
CA LYS A 160 5.09 -7.53 -18.46
C LYS A 160 4.70 -7.21 -17.01
N LEU A 161 3.45 -7.54 -16.65
CA LEU A 161 2.89 -7.24 -15.33
C LEU A 161 3.76 -7.74 -14.17
N PHE A 162 4.08 -9.03 -14.12
CA PHE A 162 4.82 -9.59 -12.98
C PHE A 162 6.25 -9.03 -12.86
N PRO A 163 7.05 -8.91 -13.94
CA PRO A 163 8.32 -8.19 -13.88
C PRO A 163 8.20 -6.74 -13.41
N MET A 164 7.23 -5.97 -13.92
CA MET A 164 6.96 -4.60 -13.46
C MET A 164 6.64 -4.55 -11.96
N LEU A 165 5.73 -5.42 -11.49
CA LEU A 165 5.37 -5.51 -10.06
C LEU A 165 6.57 -5.89 -9.21
N ARG A 166 7.38 -6.83 -9.68
CA ARG A 166 8.60 -7.28 -9.00
C ARG A 166 9.58 -6.13 -8.85
N GLU A 167 9.91 -5.46 -9.94
CA GLU A 167 10.88 -4.36 -9.94
C GLU A 167 10.43 -3.21 -9.04
N GLY A 168 9.14 -2.83 -9.10
CA GLY A 168 8.58 -1.83 -8.19
C GLY A 168 8.70 -2.23 -6.71
N MET A 169 8.36 -3.48 -6.35
CA MET A 169 8.52 -3.95 -4.97
C MET A 169 9.97 -3.99 -4.50
N GLU A 170 10.89 -4.41 -5.38
CA GLU A 170 12.32 -4.48 -5.08
C GLU A 170 12.95 -3.08 -4.96
N ARG A 171 12.46 -2.12 -5.74
CA ARG A 171 12.82 -0.70 -5.62
C ARG A 171 12.36 -0.14 -4.28
N GLU A 172 11.09 -0.30 -3.91
CA GLU A 172 10.57 0.18 -2.61
C GLU A 172 11.30 -0.47 -1.43
N LEU A 173 11.61 -1.78 -1.52
CA LEU A 173 12.45 -2.47 -0.54
C LEU A 173 13.85 -1.84 -0.43
N SER A 174 14.47 -1.48 -1.55
CA SER A 174 15.76 -0.80 -1.54
C SER A 174 15.68 0.60 -0.95
N GLU A 175 14.64 1.37 -1.28
CA GLU A 175 14.46 2.73 -0.79
C GLU A 175 14.25 2.76 0.73
N GLU A 176 13.46 1.83 1.28
CA GLU A 176 13.20 1.74 2.72
C GLU A 176 14.33 1.04 3.49
N GLY A 177 14.99 0.06 2.87
CA GLY A 177 16.05 -0.74 3.50
C GLY A 177 17.43 -0.08 3.55
N THR A 178 17.59 1.12 2.97
CA THR A 178 18.88 1.83 2.89
C THR A 178 18.79 3.28 3.40
N GLU A 179 19.95 3.90 3.59
CA GLU A 179 20.01 5.28 4.06
C GLU A 179 19.43 6.23 2.99
N LYS A 180 18.88 7.35 3.43
CA LYS A 180 18.32 8.36 2.53
C LYS A 180 19.37 8.84 1.52
N ASN A 181 19.03 8.80 0.24
CA ASN A 181 19.90 9.11 -0.90
C ASN A 181 21.03 8.10 -1.16
N ALA A 182 21.01 6.92 -0.54
CA ALA A 182 21.84 5.83 -1.01
C ALA A 182 21.44 5.45 -2.46
N PRO A 183 22.40 5.01 -3.29
CA PRO A 183 22.05 4.46 -4.59
C PRO A 183 21.05 3.30 -4.42
N ILE A 184 20.05 3.20 -5.30
CA ILE A 184 19.16 2.05 -5.33
C ILE A 184 20.02 0.83 -5.68
N PHE A 185 20.11 -0.11 -4.74
CA PHE A 185 20.82 -1.36 -4.93
C PHE A 185 19.80 -2.48 -5.03
N ASN A 186 20.08 -3.47 -5.88
CA ASN A 186 19.24 -4.65 -5.92
C ASN A 186 19.50 -5.50 -4.66
N LEU A 187 18.76 -5.24 -3.58
CA LEU A 187 18.78 -5.98 -2.32
C LEU A 187 18.14 -7.37 -2.44
N ALA A 188 17.12 -7.51 -3.29
CA ALA A 188 16.37 -8.74 -3.40
C ALA A 188 17.07 -9.77 -4.30
N GLU A 189 17.28 -10.97 -3.78
CA GLU A 189 17.66 -12.12 -4.59
C GLU A 189 16.47 -12.55 -5.47
N LYS A 190 15.28 -12.57 -4.86
CA LYS A 190 14.07 -13.08 -5.47
C LYS A 190 12.84 -12.49 -4.81
N THR A 191 11.88 -12.07 -5.62
CA THR A 191 10.56 -11.63 -5.16
C THR A 191 9.44 -12.38 -5.89
N LYS A 192 8.49 -12.90 -5.11
CA LYS A 192 7.27 -13.56 -5.61
C LYS A 192 6.03 -12.79 -5.19
N ILE A 193 5.07 -12.68 -6.11
CA ILE A 193 3.76 -12.07 -5.83
C ILE A 193 2.86 -13.14 -5.20
N VAL A 194 2.33 -12.85 -4.01
CA VAL A 194 1.45 -13.75 -3.23
C VAL A 194 -0.01 -13.31 -3.23
N GLY A 195 -0.31 -12.06 -3.61
CA GLY A 195 -1.69 -11.60 -3.56
C GLY A 195 -1.96 -10.23 -4.15
N PHE A 196 -3.24 -9.85 -4.05
CA PHE A 196 -3.79 -8.58 -4.49
C PHE A 196 -4.91 -8.16 -3.53
N TYR A 197 -5.02 -6.88 -3.24
CA TYR A 197 -6.08 -6.33 -2.41
C TYR A 197 -6.57 -4.97 -2.90
N ARG A 198 -7.72 -4.54 -2.36
CA ARG A 198 -8.35 -3.24 -2.61
C ARG A 198 -8.46 -2.49 -1.27
N TRP A 199 -7.75 -1.37 -1.12
CA TRP A 199 -7.78 -0.61 0.12
C TRP A 199 -9.07 0.21 0.25
N VAL A 200 -10.05 -0.32 0.99
CA VAL A 200 -11.38 0.32 1.19
C VAL A 200 -11.26 1.76 1.71
N GLY A 201 -10.46 2.01 2.76
CA GLY A 201 -10.20 3.35 3.30
C GLY A 201 -9.54 4.35 2.34
N LYS A 202 -9.15 3.90 1.13
CA LYS A 202 -8.58 4.69 0.04
C LYS A 202 -9.37 4.54 -1.26
N GLY A 203 -10.69 4.45 -1.16
CA GLY A 203 -11.57 4.35 -2.34
C GLY A 203 -11.35 3.06 -3.14
N GLY A 204 -10.85 2.02 -2.49
CA GLY A 204 -10.49 0.75 -3.11
C GLY A 204 -9.10 0.70 -3.72
N LEU A 205 -8.22 1.69 -3.56
CA LEU A 205 -6.89 1.77 -4.21
C LEU A 205 -6.21 0.38 -4.31
N PRO A 206 -5.82 -0.08 -5.52
CA PRO A 206 -5.31 -1.42 -5.73
C PRO A 206 -3.88 -1.58 -5.19
N GLY A 207 -3.59 -2.72 -4.56
CA GLY A 207 -2.24 -3.07 -4.12
C GLY A 207 -1.91 -4.52 -4.40
N PHE A 208 -0.70 -4.78 -4.87
CA PHE A 208 -0.13 -6.12 -4.98
C PHE A 208 0.74 -6.42 -3.77
N LEU A 209 0.80 -7.71 -3.43
CA LEU A 209 1.43 -8.23 -2.22
C LEU A 209 2.50 -9.23 -2.63
N GLY A 210 3.70 -9.03 -2.11
CA GLY A 210 4.87 -9.81 -2.43
C GLY A 210 5.56 -10.38 -1.20
N VAL A 211 6.48 -11.29 -1.47
CA VAL A 211 7.50 -11.74 -0.53
C VAL A 211 8.84 -11.70 -1.23
N SER A 212 9.82 -11.09 -0.57
CA SER A 212 11.18 -10.92 -1.07
C SER A 212 12.17 -11.70 -0.20
N LYS A 213 13.19 -12.28 -0.81
CA LYS A 213 14.37 -12.77 -0.10
C LYS A 213 15.53 -11.82 -0.37
N ILE A 214 16.20 -11.37 0.69
CA ILE A 214 17.37 -10.49 0.61
C ILE A 214 18.60 -11.30 0.23
N LYS A 215 19.49 -10.70 -0.55
CA LYS A 215 20.75 -11.33 -0.98
C LYS A 215 21.70 -11.50 0.20
N GLY A 216 21.89 -12.74 0.65
CA GLY A 216 22.83 -13.06 1.73
C GLY A 216 22.55 -12.26 3.01
N ASN A 217 23.57 -12.12 3.86
CA ASN A 217 23.46 -11.38 5.11
C ASN A 217 23.82 -9.89 4.90
N ILE A 218 22.92 -9.15 4.26
CA ILE A 218 23.05 -7.69 4.14
C ILE A 218 22.36 -7.04 5.33
N ALA A 219 23.13 -6.34 6.15
CA ALA A 219 22.59 -5.47 7.19
C ALA A 219 21.83 -4.30 6.53
N LEU A 220 20.51 -4.29 6.68
CA LEU A 220 19.66 -3.17 6.27
C LEU A 220 19.99 -1.94 7.11
N LYS A 221 19.96 -0.77 6.47
CA LYS A 221 20.28 0.52 7.09
C LYS A 221 19.17 1.53 6.81
N PRO A 222 17.94 1.29 7.29
CA PRO A 222 16.83 2.19 7.04
C PRO A 222 17.13 3.58 7.60
N ASN A 223 16.53 4.59 6.99
CA ASN A 223 16.49 5.90 7.61
C ASN A 223 15.63 5.87 8.89
N SER A 224 16.29 5.94 10.05
CA SER A 224 15.64 5.86 11.37
C SER A 224 14.63 6.98 11.65
N SER A 225 14.71 8.08 10.91
CA SER A 225 13.70 9.16 10.97
C SER A 225 12.39 8.82 10.26
N GLU A 226 12.38 7.75 9.45
CA GLU A 226 11.23 7.30 8.65
C GLU A 226 10.70 5.97 9.20
N VAL A 227 11.57 4.96 9.35
CA VAL A 227 11.23 3.63 9.87
C VAL A 227 12.34 3.07 10.77
N LYS A 228 11.97 2.18 11.70
CA LYS A 228 12.91 1.36 12.48
C LYS A 228 12.53 -0.12 12.36
N LEU A 229 13.47 -1.03 12.64
CA LEU A 229 13.16 -2.46 12.72
C LEU A 229 12.08 -2.69 13.78
N PHE A 230 11.02 -3.42 13.42
CA PHE A 230 10.05 -3.91 14.38
C PHE A 230 10.66 -5.10 15.12
N ILE A 231 10.63 -5.02 16.45
CA ILE A 231 11.08 -6.08 17.35
C ILE A 231 9.90 -6.30 18.31
N PRO A 232 9.31 -7.51 18.36
CA PRO A 232 8.26 -7.83 19.34
C PRO A 232 8.72 -7.50 20.76
N GLU A 233 7.81 -7.00 21.61
CA GLU A 233 8.12 -6.69 23.02
C GLU A 233 8.21 -7.94 23.91
N THR A 234 8.13 -9.14 23.32
CA THR A 234 8.09 -10.42 24.02
C THR A 234 9.12 -11.39 23.45
N ASP A 235 9.69 -12.21 24.33
CA ASP A 235 10.59 -13.32 23.97
C ASP A 235 9.80 -14.58 23.54
N GLU A 236 8.47 -14.55 23.57
CA GLU A 236 7.61 -15.71 23.24
C GLU A 236 7.65 -16.09 21.76
N ILE A 237 8.08 -15.18 20.88
CA ILE A 237 8.18 -15.48 19.46
C ILE A 237 9.43 -14.90 18.82
N ASP A 238 10.05 -15.71 17.98
CA ASP A 238 11.18 -15.32 17.14
C ASP A 238 10.66 -14.87 15.77
N MET A 239 11.25 -13.81 15.22
CA MET A 239 10.99 -13.38 13.84
C MET A 239 11.64 -14.35 12.83
N LYS A 240 12.52 -15.25 13.29
CA LYS A 240 13.12 -16.33 12.52
C LYS A 240 12.15 -17.49 12.31
N VAL A 241 12.02 -17.90 11.05
CA VAL A 241 11.14 -18.99 10.60
C VAL A 241 11.89 -19.93 9.68
N ASN A 242 12.12 -21.17 10.12
CA ASN A 242 12.84 -22.19 9.36
C ASN A 242 11.90 -23.18 8.66
N THR A 243 10.63 -23.16 9.02
CA THR A 243 9.59 -24.02 8.47
C THR A 243 8.34 -23.23 8.11
N ILE A 244 7.51 -23.81 7.24
CA ILE A 244 6.20 -23.24 6.89
C ILE A 244 5.28 -23.16 8.11
N ASN A 245 5.36 -24.12 9.03
CA ASN A 245 4.56 -24.09 10.25
C ASN A 245 4.99 -22.93 11.16
N GLU A 246 6.29 -22.73 11.37
CA GLU A 246 6.81 -21.56 12.11
C GLU A 246 6.36 -20.24 11.46
N LEU A 247 6.37 -20.15 10.13
CA LEU A 247 5.84 -18.97 9.43
C LEU A 247 4.34 -18.74 9.71
N ILE A 248 3.53 -19.80 9.70
CA ILE A 248 2.10 -19.72 10.00
C ILE A 248 1.87 -19.28 11.45
N GLU A 249 2.62 -19.85 12.39
CA GLU A 249 2.57 -19.50 13.82
C GLU A 249 2.97 -18.04 14.07
N LEU A 250 4.03 -17.57 13.42
CA LEU A 250 4.45 -16.16 13.46
C LEU A 250 3.36 -15.21 12.94
N ILE A 251 2.72 -15.55 11.82
CA ILE A 251 1.63 -14.73 11.28
C ILE A 251 0.43 -14.72 12.24
N ASP A 252 0.09 -15.85 12.86
CA ASP A 252 -1.01 -15.94 13.82
C ASP A 252 -0.74 -15.18 15.12
N PHE A 253 0.51 -15.19 15.57
CA PHE A 253 0.94 -14.34 16.66
C PHE A 253 0.75 -12.85 16.32
N LEU A 254 1.20 -12.40 15.14
CA LEU A 254 1.04 -11.00 14.72
C LEU A 254 -0.44 -10.59 14.63
N PHE A 255 -1.32 -11.48 14.14
CA PHE A 255 -2.75 -11.21 14.15
C PHE A 255 -3.36 -11.23 15.56
N THR A 256 -2.80 -11.97 16.50
CA THR A 256 -3.36 -12.04 17.86
C THR A 256 -2.91 -10.87 18.71
N ASN A 257 -1.63 -10.50 18.62
CA ASN A 257 -1.00 -9.57 19.54
C ASN A 257 -0.82 -8.16 18.96
N GLU A 258 -0.73 -8.02 17.64
CA GLU A 258 -0.37 -6.76 16.99
C GLU A 258 -1.45 -6.21 16.06
N MET A 259 -2.64 -6.82 16.01
CA MET A 259 -3.70 -6.51 15.03
C MET A 259 -3.99 -5.01 14.88
N ASP A 260 -4.11 -4.29 15.99
CA ASP A 260 -4.44 -2.87 16.02
C ASP A 260 -3.26 -1.97 15.58
N ASN A 261 -2.04 -2.53 15.59
CA ASN A 261 -0.81 -1.88 15.18
C ASN A 261 -0.42 -2.21 13.73
N LEU A 262 -1.12 -3.12 13.04
CA LEU A 262 -0.81 -3.47 11.66
C LEU A 262 -1.27 -2.38 10.68
N SER A 263 -0.36 -1.92 9.83
CA SER A 263 -0.75 -1.16 8.65
C SER A 263 -1.62 -2.02 7.71
N VAL A 264 -2.53 -1.38 6.96
CA VAL A 264 -3.42 -2.09 6.02
C VAL A 264 -2.62 -2.90 4.97
N PRO A 265 -1.53 -2.39 4.38
CA PRO A 265 -0.70 -3.18 3.48
C PRO A 265 -0.11 -4.42 4.17
N LEU A 266 0.43 -4.29 5.39
CA LEU A 266 1.00 -5.42 6.12
C LEU A 266 -0.07 -6.48 6.44
N TYR A 267 -1.22 -6.06 6.97
CA TYR A 267 -2.34 -6.96 7.25
C TYR A 267 -2.75 -7.78 6.02
N ALA A 268 -2.88 -7.10 4.88
CA ALA A 268 -3.22 -7.75 3.62
C ALA A 268 -2.10 -8.71 3.18
N ASN A 269 -0.83 -8.30 3.30
CA ASN A 269 0.33 -9.11 2.93
C ASN A 269 0.45 -10.38 3.79
N LEU A 270 0.26 -10.28 5.11
CA LEU A 270 0.28 -11.40 6.04
C LEU A 270 -0.85 -12.39 5.74
N LYS A 271 -2.06 -11.89 5.43
CA LYS A 271 -3.17 -12.75 5.02
C LYS A 271 -2.87 -13.52 3.74
N ALA A 272 -2.36 -12.83 2.72
CA ALA A 272 -2.00 -13.47 1.45
C ALA A 272 -0.85 -14.46 1.62
N LEU A 273 0.15 -14.12 2.43
CA LEU A 273 1.27 -14.99 2.74
C LEU A 273 0.84 -16.26 3.48
N LYS A 274 0.00 -16.13 4.51
CA LYS A 274 -0.57 -17.28 5.23
C LYS A 274 -1.36 -18.18 4.29
N GLN A 275 -2.19 -17.60 3.41
CA GLN A 275 -2.95 -18.38 2.43
C GLN A 275 -2.01 -19.14 1.48
N ALA A 276 -0.99 -18.48 0.94
CA ALA A 276 -0.01 -19.11 0.06
C ALA A 276 0.75 -20.25 0.76
N ALA A 277 1.12 -20.06 2.04
CA ALA A 277 1.77 -21.06 2.87
C ALA A 277 0.90 -22.32 3.08
N ILE A 278 -0.41 -22.15 3.19
CA ILE A 278 -1.37 -23.25 3.37
C ILE A 278 -1.66 -23.96 2.04
N GLU A 279 -1.84 -23.21 0.94
CA GLU A 279 -2.28 -23.76 -0.35
C GLU A 279 -1.16 -24.44 -1.16
N ASP A 280 0.03 -23.83 -1.20
CA ASP A 280 1.20 -24.40 -1.87
C ASP A 280 2.48 -24.04 -1.11
N PRO A 281 2.80 -24.78 -0.02
CA PRO A 281 4.00 -24.52 0.80
C PRO A 281 5.29 -24.38 -0.02
N ARG A 282 5.42 -25.16 -1.10
CA ARG A 282 6.59 -25.15 -2.00
C ARG A 282 6.76 -23.84 -2.75
N PHE A 283 5.69 -23.05 -2.88
CA PHE A 283 5.76 -21.71 -3.42
C PHE A 283 6.67 -20.81 -2.58
N LEU A 284 6.85 -21.12 -1.30
CA LEU A 284 7.63 -20.34 -0.35
C LEU A 284 8.97 -20.98 0.02
N ASP A 285 9.33 -22.16 -0.52
CA ASP A 285 10.61 -22.84 -0.24
C ASP A 285 11.83 -21.94 -0.45
N PHE A 286 11.72 -20.98 -1.38
CA PHE A 286 12.80 -20.04 -1.68
C PHE A 286 13.18 -19.13 -0.50
N ILE A 287 12.30 -18.99 0.51
CA ILE A 287 12.56 -18.23 1.73
C ILE A 287 13.61 -18.95 2.58
N PHE A 288 13.55 -20.29 2.61
CA PHE A 288 14.35 -21.14 3.50
C PHE A 288 15.59 -21.75 2.83
N SER A 289 15.71 -21.61 1.50
CA SER A 289 16.85 -22.08 0.69
C SER A 289 17.95 -21.04 0.60
#